data_AF-A0A7S1EJC7-F1
#
_entry.id   AF-A0A7S1EJC7-F1
#
_cell.length_a   1.000
_cell.length_b   1.000
_cell.length_c   1.000
_cell.angle_alpha   90.00
_cell.angle_beta   90.00
_cell.angle_gamma   90.00
#
_symmetry.space_group_name_H-M   'P 1'
#
loop_
_entity.id
_entity.type
_entity.pdbx_description
1 polymer ?
#
loop_
_entity_poly.entity_id
_entity_poly.type
_entity_poly.pdbx_seq_one_letter_code
_entity_poly.pdbx_strand_id
1 'polypeptide(L)'
;AVGGFVMFACLGPDSFIELRRLYAHHGWGRPAPDWWDMHDIGDLVLKAGFADPVMDQERLTLTWSSAESLLADLRALGGNIAPTRFSGLRGRRWREGLLAALDGLRDRDGRLALTLELVFGHAFKAAPRLAVAPETRV
;
A
#
# COMPACT_ATOMS: atom_id res chain seq x y z
N ALA A 1 26.00 4.47 0.63
CA ALA A 1 27.11 5.44 0.50
C ALA A 1 26.67 6.58 -0.42
N VAL A 2 27.38 7.72 -0.44
CA VAL A 2 27.21 8.74 -1.50
C VAL A 2 27.43 8.06 -2.87
N GLY A 3 26.61 8.40 -3.87
CA GLY A 3 26.58 7.72 -5.17
C GLY A 3 25.86 6.36 -5.16
N GLY A 4 25.32 5.92 -4.01
CA GLY A 4 24.50 4.72 -3.93
C GLY A 4 23.15 4.90 -4.63
N PHE A 5 22.60 3.79 -5.12
CA PHE A 5 21.33 3.76 -5.82
C PHE A 5 20.28 3.03 -4.99
N VAL A 6 19.03 3.50 -5.02
CA VAL A 6 17.88 2.82 -4.43
C VAL A 6 16.83 2.60 -5.50
N MET A 7 16.23 1.41 -5.51
CA MET A 7 14.98 1.11 -6.18
C MET A 7 14.03 0.50 -5.17
N PHE A 8 12.75 0.82 -5.28
CA PHE A 8 11.73 0.27 -4.40
C PHE A 8 10.38 0.16 -5.12
N ALA A 9 9.51 -0.67 -4.54
CA ALA A 9 8.11 -0.75 -4.89
C ALA A 9 7.30 -0.92 -3.59
N CYS A 10 6.13 -0.32 -3.54
CA CYS A 10 5.22 -0.39 -2.40
C CYS A 10 3.77 -0.24 -2.85
N LEU A 11 2.84 -0.42 -1.92
CA LEU A 11 1.42 -0.23 -2.19
C LEU A 11 1.07 1.26 -2.18
N GLY A 12 0.25 1.67 -3.13
CA GLY A 12 -0.35 2.99 -3.25
C GLY A 12 -1.75 3.11 -2.63
N PRO A 13 -2.28 4.33 -2.52
CA PRO A 13 -3.50 4.67 -1.80
C PRO A 13 -4.73 3.87 -2.26
N ASP A 14 -4.84 3.49 -3.53
CA ASP A 14 -5.98 2.77 -4.07
C ASP A 14 -5.92 1.25 -3.90
N SER A 15 -4.83 0.73 -3.33
CA SER A 15 -4.71 -0.70 -3.04
C SER A 15 -5.82 -1.17 -2.10
N PHE A 16 -6.55 -2.22 -2.48
CA PHE A 16 -7.63 -2.86 -1.72
C PHE A 16 -8.85 -1.97 -1.45
N ILE A 17 -9.16 -1.04 -2.34
CA ILE A 17 -10.31 -0.14 -2.20
C ILE A 17 -11.64 -0.89 -2.01
N GLU A 18 -11.83 -2.02 -2.68
CA GLU A 18 -13.02 -2.86 -2.56
C GLU A 18 -13.14 -3.45 -1.16
N LEU A 19 -12.02 -3.94 -0.61
CA LEU A 19 -11.98 -4.48 0.74
C LEU A 19 -12.24 -3.41 1.80
N ARG A 20 -11.72 -2.19 1.61
CA ARG A 20 -12.02 -1.03 2.47
C ARG A 20 -13.51 -0.71 2.50
N ARG A 21 -14.15 -0.66 1.32
CA ARG A 21 -15.59 -0.43 1.20
C ARG A 21 -16.41 -1.53 1.87
N LEU A 22 -16.04 -2.80 1.65
CA LEU A 22 -16.68 -3.96 2.28
C LEU A 22 -16.61 -3.88 3.82
N TYR A 23 -15.42 -3.62 4.36
CA TYR A 23 -15.20 -3.52 5.81
C TYR A 23 -15.94 -2.34 6.43
N ALA A 24 -15.98 -1.20 5.73
CA ALA A 24 -16.74 -0.03 6.17
C ALA A 24 -18.25 -0.33 6.21
N HIS A 25 -18.80 -0.99 5.19
CA HIS A 25 -20.20 -1.37 5.12
C HIS A 25 -20.63 -2.25 6.31
N HIS A 26 -19.78 -3.19 6.72
CA HIS A 26 -20.07 -4.08 7.86
C HIS A 26 -19.59 -3.58 9.22
N GLY A 27 -18.97 -2.40 9.29
CA GLY A 27 -18.42 -1.86 10.55
C GLY A 27 -17.30 -2.72 11.15
N TRP A 28 -16.50 -3.39 10.32
CA TRP A 28 -15.45 -4.32 10.79
C TRP A 28 -14.12 -3.66 11.17
N GLY A 29 -14.00 -2.35 10.97
CA GLY A 29 -12.78 -1.57 11.16
C GLY A 29 -11.95 -1.46 9.87
N ARG A 30 -10.66 -1.13 9.98
CA ARG A 30 -9.79 -0.99 8.81
C ARG A 30 -9.20 -2.33 8.36
N PRO A 31 -9.27 -2.71 7.07
CA PRO A 31 -8.64 -3.93 6.56
C PRO A 31 -7.16 -3.78 6.18
N ALA A 32 -6.68 -2.54 6.03
CA ALA A 32 -5.31 -2.18 5.66
C ALA A 32 -4.99 -0.76 6.21
N PRO A 33 -3.70 -0.39 6.38
CA PRO A 33 -3.32 0.99 6.68
C PRO A 33 -3.65 1.93 5.50
N ASP A 34 -3.57 3.23 5.75
CA ASP A 34 -3.55 4.23 4.68
C ASP A 34 -2.15 4.23 4.04
N TRP A 35 -2.11 4.00 2.73
CA TRP A 35 -0.87 3.98 1.96
C TRP A 35 -0.55 5.38 1.44
N TRP A 36 0.72 5.61 1.11
CA TRP A 36 1.22 6.90 0.68
C TRP A 36 1.18 6.98 -0.85
N ASP A 37 0.88 8.16 -1.40
CA ASP A 37 0.90 8.35 -2.85
C ASP A 37 2.33 8.59 -3.39
N MET A 38 2.48 8.61 -4.71
CA MET A 38 3.79 8.75 -5.35
C MET A 38 4.48 10.09 -5.05
N HIS A 39 3.73 11.16 -4.79
CA HIS A 39 4.29 12.48 -4.46
C HIS A 39 4.80 12.48 -3.03
N ASP A 40 4.01 11.95 -2.09
CA ASP A 40 4.40 11.84 -0.68
C ASP A 40 5.70 11.02 -0.54
N ILE A 41 5.79 9.90 -1.27
CA ILE A 41 6.99 9.06 -1.27
C ILE A 41 8.16 9.78 -1.95
N GLY A 42 7.94 10.47 -3.07
CA GLY A 42 8.96 11.28 -3.74
C GLY A 42 9.56 12.34 -2.82
N ASP A 43 8.72 13.04 -2.06
CA ASP A 43 9.13 14.04 -1.07
C ASP A 43 9.94 13.41 0.08
N LEU A 44 9.55 12.23 0.55
CA LEU A 44 10.33 11.50 1.54
C LEU A 44 11.71 11.09 1.02
N VAL A 45 11.81 10.64 -0.24
CA VAL A 45 13.07 10.27 -0.87
C VAL A 45 14.01 11.47 -0.94
N LEU A 46 13.51 12.63 -1.35
CA LEU A 46 14.26 13.90 -1.33
C LEU A 46 14.69 14.27 0.09
N LYS A 47 13.77 14.22 1.06
CA LYS A 47 14.05 14.52 2.47
C LYS A 47 15.10 13.58 3.08
N ALA A 48 15.19 12.34 2.60
CA ALA A 48 16.21 11.37 3.00
C ALA A 48 17.60 11.63 2.37
N GLY A 49 17.75 12.69 1.57
CA GLY A 49 19.02 13.10 0.94
C GLY A 49 19.34 12.38 -0.36
N PHE A 50 18.33 11.77 -0.99
CA PHE A 50 18.44 11.32 -2.37
C PHE A 50 18.11 12.47 -3.33
N ALA A 51 18.61 12.39 -4.55
CA ALA A 51 18.35 13.35 -5.61
C ALA A 51 17.69 12.68 -6.81
N ASP A 52 16.99 13.51 -7.59
CA ASP A 52 16.34 13.16 -8.85
C ASP A 52 15.46 11.91 -8.75
N PRO A 53 14.48 11.87 -7.80
CA PRO A 53 13.58 10.73 -7.72
C PRO A 53 12.74 10.64 -8.99
N VAL A 54 12.77 9.47 -9.62
CA VAL A 54 11.84 9.12 -10.68
C VAL A 54 10.82 8.18 -10.06
N MET A 55 9.57 8.65 -10.02
CA MET A 55 8.43 7.97 -9.43
C MET A 55 7.44 7.62 -10.53
N ASP A 56 6.83 6.44 -10.44
CA ASP A 56 5.73 6.03 -11.30
C ASP A 56 4.73 5.18 -10.49
N GLN A 57 3.52 5.05 -11.02
CA GLN A 57 2.48 4.24 -10.42
C GLN A 57 1.73 3.40 -11.46
N GLU A 58 1.43 2.16 -11.08
CA GLU A 58 0.65 1.23 -11.89
C GLU A 58 -0.53 0.69 -11.10
N ARG A 59 -1.69 0.57 -11.75
CA ARG A 59 -2.86 -0.08 -11.18
C ARG A 59 -3.04 -1.46 -11.81
N LEU A 60 -3.02 -2.48 -10.96
CA LEU A 60 -3.29 -3.86 -11.30
C LEU A 60 -4.66 -4.27 -10.77
N THR A 61 -5.38 -5.08 -11.54
CA THR A 61 -6.57 -5.78 -11.07
C THR A 61 -6.21 -7.24 -10.90
N LEU A 62 -6.05 -7.68 -9.65
CA LEU A 62 -5.78 -9.07 -9.34
C LEU A 62 -7.10 -9.84 -9.18
N THR A 63 -7.15 -11.08 -9.66
CA THR A 63 -8.38 -11.88 -9.61
C THR A 63 -8.18 -13.26 -8.97
N TRP A 64 -9.19 -13.69 -8.21
CA TRP A 64 -9.19 -14.96 -7.49
C TRP A 64 -10.44 -15.79 -7.80
N SER A 65 -10.28 -17.10 -7.72
CA SER A 65 -11.40 -18.06 -7.87
C SER A 65 -12.24 -18.17 -6.59
N SER A 66 -11.67 -17.88 -5.43
CA SER A 66 -12.36 -18.02 -4.14
C SER A 66 -11.92 -16.98 -3.11
N ALA A 67 -12.80 -16.72 -2.13
CA ALA A 67 -12.51 -15.83 -1.02
C ALA A 67 -11.34 -16.35 -0.18
N GLU A 68 -11.18 -17.66 -0.06
CA GLU A 68 -10.08 -18.29 0.67
C GLU A 68 -8.73 -18.05 0.00
N SER A 69 -8.63 -18.16 -1.34
CA SER A 69 -7.37 -17.91 -2.05
C SER A 69 -6.97 -16.45 -1.96
N LEU A 70 -7.93 -15.53 -2.11
CA LEU A 70 -7.72 -14.10 -1.86
C LEU A 70 -7.20 -13.85 -0.44
N LEU A 71 -7.83 -14.40 0.59
CA LEU A 71 -7.41 -14.20 1.99
C LEU A 71 -6.07 -14.88 2.31
N ALA A 72 -5.70 -15.94 1.60
CA ALA A 72 -4.40 -16.58 1.73
C ALA A 72 -3.31 -15.65 1.19
N ASP A 73 -3.50 -15.07 0.01
CA ASP A 73 -2.53 -14.15 -0.60
C ASP A 73 -2.38 -12.87 0.22
N LEU A 74 -3.48 -12.26 0.68
CA LEU A 74 -3.41 -11.09 1.58
C LEU A 74 -2.64 -11.40 2.87
N ARG A 75 -2.73 -12.62 3.39
CA ARG A 75 -1.93 -13.05 4.56
C ARG A 75 -0.46 -13.24 4.18
N ALA A 76 -0.15 -13.77 3.01
CA ALA A 76 1.22 -13.90 2.51
C ALA A 76 1.88 -12.54 2.30
N LEU A 77 1.11 -11.52 1.91
CA LEU A 77 1.55 -10.12 1.78
C LEU A 77 1.75 -9.39 3.13
N GLY A 78 1.62 -10.09 4.26
CA GLY A 78 1.83 -9.52 5.60
C GLY A 78 0.55 -9.23 6.38
N GLY A 79 -0.62 -9.44 5.78
CA GLY A 79 -1.92 -9.27 6.44
C GLY A 79 -2.23 -7.82 6.82
N ASN A 80 -3.10 -7.65 7.81
CA ASN A 80 -3.57 -6.33 8.22
C ASN A 80 -2.66 -5.72 9.30
N ILE A 81 -1.81 -4.79 8.89
CA ILE A 81 -0.89 -4.05 9.76
C ILE A 81 -1.45 -2.71 10.25
N ALA A 82 -2.72 -2.39 9.97
CA ALA A 82 -3.30 -1.11 10.37
C ALA A 82 -3.22 -0.94 11.90
N PRO A 83 -2.74 0.22 12.41
CA PRO A 83 -2.72 0.49 13.85
C PRO A 83 -4.10 0.44 14.49
N THR A 84 -5.13 0.82 13.73
CA THR A 84 -6.53 0.85 14.18
C THR A 84 -7.33 -0.37 13.69
N ARG A 85 -6.67 -1.49 13.38
CA ARG A 85 -7.37 -2.76 13.09
C ARG A 85 -8.14 -3.26 14.31
N PHE A 86 -9.08 -4.17 14.10
CA PHE A 86 -9.76 -4.87 15.20
C PHE A 86 -8.73 -5.55 16.13
N SER A 87 -8.82 -5.27 17.43
CA SER A 87 -7.79 -5.62 18.43
C SER A 87 -7.94 -7.01 19.06
N GLY A 88 -8.94 -7.81 18.64
CA GLY A 88 -9.21 -9.14 19.17
C GLY A 88 -9.13 -10.26 18.13
N LEU A 89 -9.45 -11.47 18.58
CA LEU A 89 -9.63 -12.62 17.70
C LEU A 89 -11.04 -12.64 17.12
N ARG A 90 -11.16 -13.00 15.85
CA ARG A 90 -12.45 -13.23 15.19
C ARG A 90 -12.79 -14.72 15.21
N GLY A 91 -14.03 -15.04 15.58
CA GLY A 91 -14.52 -16.42 15.65
C GLY A 91 -14.98 -16.99 14.31
N ARG A 92 -15.40 -18.26 14.32
CA ARG A 92 -15.83 -19.01 13.12
C ARG A 92 -16.98 -18.33 12.38
N ARG A 93 -18.03 -17.91 13.09
CA ARG A 93 -19.18 -17.22 12.50
C ARG A 93 -18.81 -15.90 11.81
N TRP A 94 -17.82 -15.18 12.34
CA TRP A 94 -17.32 -13.98 11.67
C TRP A 94 -16.58 -14.34 10.38
N ARG A 95 -15.77 -15.41 10.39
CA ARG A 95 -15.09 -15.90 9.19
C ARG A 95 -16.08 -16.31 8.11
N GLU A 96 -17.13 -17.05 8.46
CA GLU A 96 -18.21 -17.42 7.52
C GLU A 96 -18.87 -16.18 6.92
N GLY A 97 -19.17 -15.17 7.75
CA GLY A 97 -19.70 -13.89 7.28
C GLY A 97 -18.75 -13.13 6.37
N LEU A 98 -17.44 -13.13 6.66
CA LEU A 98 -16.43 -12.53 5.79
C LEU A 98 -16.36 -13.23 4.43
N LEU A 99 -16.38 -14.56 4.39
CA LEU A 99 -16.33 -15.32 3.13
C LEU A 99 -17.56 -15.01 2.26
N ALA A 100 -18.76 -15.03 2.85
CA ALA A 100 -19.99 -14.68 2.15
C ALA A 100 -20.01 -13.23 1.65
N ALA A 101 -19.50 -12.30 2.46
CA ALA A 101 -19.39 -10.89 2.08
C ALA A 101 -18.40 -10.68 0.94
N LEU A 102 -17.27 -11.39 0.95
CA LEU A 102 -16.31 -11.40 -0.15
C LEU A 102 -16.94 -11.98 -1.42
N ASP A 103 -17.67 -13.09 -1.34
CA ASP A 103 -18.36 -13.66 -2.50
C ASP A 103 -19.36 -12.69 -3.15
N GLY A 104 -19.91 -11.74 -2.38
CA GLY A 104 -20.73 -10.65 -2.91
C GLY A 104 -19.98 -9.64 -3.78
N LEU A 105 -18.65 -9.67 -3.79
CA LEU A 105 -17.79 -8.82 -4.64
C LEU A 105 -17.43 -9.48 -5.99
N ARG A 106 -17.96 -10.66 -6.28
CA ARG A 106 -17.67 -11.34 -7.55
C ARG A 106 -18.16 -10.53 -8.74
N ASP A 107 -17.35 -10.51 -9.79
CA ASP A 107 -17.71 -9.92 -11.08
C ASP A 107 -18.63 -10.84 -11.89
N ARG A 108 -18.93 -10.42 -13.13
CA ARG A 108 -19.80 -11.16 -14.06
C ARG A 108 -19.23 -12.52 -14.48
N ASP A 109 -17.92 -12.69 -14.39
CA ASP A 109 -17.23 -13.94 -14.69
C ASP A 109 -17.10 -14.83 -13.43
N GLY A 110 -17.72 -14.41 -12.33
CA GLY A 110 -17.71 -15.11 -11.05
C GLY A 110 -16.36 -15.03 -10.34
N ARG A 111 -15.47 -14.10 -10.71
CA ARG A 111 -14.15 -13.92 -10.11
C ARG A 111 -14.20 -12.82 -9.06
N LEU A 112 -13.42 -12.98 -7.99
CA LEU A 112 -13.16 -11.87 -7.08
C LEU A 112 -12.07 -10.99 -7.69
N ALA A 113 -12.27 -9.68 -7.71
CA ALA A 113 -11.27 -8.74 -8.20
C ALA A 113 -10.94 -7.72 -7.11
N LEU A 114 -9.65 -7.50 -6.85
CA LEU A 114 -9.18 -6.40 -6.01
C LEU A 114 -8.22 -5.54 -6.80
N THR A 115 -8.34 -4.24 -6.60
CA THR A 115 -7.38 -3.26 -7.10
C THR A 115 -6.11 -3.30 -6.26
N LEU A 116 -4.96 -3.36 -6.90
CA LEU A 116 -3.64 -3.13 -6.31
C LEU A 116 -3.02 -1.93 -7.01
N GLU A 117 -2.60 -0.92 -6.26
CA GLU A 117 -1.81 0.16 -6.81
C GLU A 117 -0.36 -0.05 -6.38
N LEU A 118 0.55 -0.13 -7.35
CA LEU A 118 1.97 -0.21 -7.12
C LEU A 118 2.57 1.16 -7.36
N VAL A 119 3.20 1.72 -6.33
CA VAL A 119 4.05 2.90 -6.45
C VAL A 119 5.49 2.43 -6.39
N PHE A 120 6.27 2.78 -7.41
CA PHE A 120 7.67 2.39 -7.50
C PHE A 120 8.51 3.55 -7.99
N GLY A 121 9.79 3.48 -7.67
CA GLY A 121 10.69 4.56 -8.02
C GLY A 121 12.13 4.22 -7.74
N HIS A 122 12.98 5.15 -8.18
CA HIS A 122 14.41 5.06 -7.99
C HIS A 122 15.05 6.42 -7.82
N ALA A 123 16.19 6.45 -7.12
CA ALA A 123 16.94 7.67 -6.89
C ALA A 123 18.41 7.39 -6.55
N PHE A 124 19.26 8.41 -6.66
CA PHE A 124 20.67 8.34 -6.29
C PHE A 124 20.94 9.12 -5.01
N LYS A 125 21.84 8.62 -4.15
CA LYS A 125 22.26 9.32 -2.95
C LYS A 125 23.23 10.43 -3.30
N ALA A 126 22.76 11.67 -3.23
CA ALA A 126 23.57 12.84 -3.52
C ALA A 126 24.68 13.05 -2.48
N ALA A 127 25.73 13.76 -2.88
CA ALA A 127 26.65 14.34 -1.91
C ALA A 127 25.90 15.40 -1.08
N PRO A 128 26.16 15.51 0.24
CA PRO A 128 25.52 16.54 1.06
C PRO A 128 25.77 17.93 0.46
N ARG A 129 24.70 18.67 0.16
CA ARG A 129 24.83 20.10 -0.16
C ARG A 129 25.20 20.84 1.13
N LEU A 130 26.40 21.42 1.17
CA LEU A 130 26.74 22.39 2.21
C LEU A 130 25.73 23.54 2.14
N ALA A 131 25.10 23.85 3.27
CA ALA A 131 24.21 25.01 3.36
C ALA A 131 25.04 26.26 3.06
N VAL A 132 24.73 26.93 1.94
CA VAL A 132 25.33 28.23 1.63
C VAL A 132 24.77 29.21 2.65
N ALA A 133 25.64 29.73 3.53
CA ALA A 133 25.25 30.78 4.46
C ALA A 133 24.81 32.01 3.64
N PRO A 134 23.75 32.72 4.04
CA PRO A 134 23.25 33.88 3.30
C PRO A 134 24.26 35.04 3.25
N GLU A 135 25.29 35.02 4.11
CA GLU A 135 26.35 36.02 4.14
C GLU A 135 27.72 35.36 4.30
N THR A 136 28.66 35.77 3.45
CA THR A 136 30.09 35.57 3.70
C THR A 136 30.57 36.70 4.60
N ARG A 137 30.85 36.41 5.87
CA ARG A 137 31.60 37.35 6.71
C ARG A 137 33.08 37.19 6.41
N VAL A 138 33.67 38.25 5.86
CA VAL A 138 35.12 38.47 5.75
C VAL A 138 35.62 39.08 7.05
#